data_AF-A0AAN8PYC6-F1
#
_entry.id   AF-A0AAN8PYC6-F1
#
_cell.length_a   1.000
_cell.length_b   1.000
_cell.length_c   1.000
_cell.angle_alpha   90.00
_cell.angle_beta   90.00
_cell.angle_gamma   90.00
#
_symmetry.space_group_name_H-M   'P 1'
#
loop_
_entity.id
_entity.type
_entity.pdbx_description
1 polymer ?
#
loop_
_entity_poly.entity_id
_entity_poly.type
_entity_poly.pdbx_seq_one_letter_code
_entity_poly.pdbx_strand_id
1 'polypeptide(L)'
;MESCSGVVSLLIVVLVVLLFNCSTTSSRSLNVERVCRYENMTIAAGRRFHPEPCMTCSCSRHGGRVTCSIKDCQSEMNCLKFDKNSRSCCPRCLEYGCAHTDGKVYRKGATIVDTDCISCYCPEKGGETVCDVTPCEAVACDNPKKKVGECCPYCESGKCMVQPDVCKIKVRPGAHLT
;
A
#
# COMPACT_ATOMS: atom_id res chain seq x y z
N MET A 1 70.69 73.05 8.85
CA MET A 1 69.31 73.11 8.31
C MET A 1 69.20 72.06 7.21
N GLU A 2 68.05 71.39 7.16
CA GLU A 2 67.53 70.63 6.00
C GLU A 2 68.18 69.28 5.67
N SER A 3 67.85 68.24 6.43
CA SER A 3 67.73 66.86 5.91
C SER A 3 66.94 65.89 6.81
N CYS A 4 66.37 66.34 7.94
CA CYS A 4 65.54 65.46 8.78
C CYS A 4 64.07 65.35 8.32
N SER A 5 63.57 66.28 7.50
CA SER A 5 62.16 66.28 7.06
C SER A 5 61.84 65.16 6.07
N GLY A 6 62.79 64.81 5.20
CA GLY A 6 62.63 63.76 4.18
C GLY A 6 62.61 62.34 4.75
N VAL A 7 63.45 62.05 5.75
CA VAL A 7 63.55 60.70 6.35
C VAL A 7 62.33 60.37 7.22
N VAL A 8 61.83 61.37 7.97
CA VAL A 8 60.59 61.24 8.76
C VAL A 8 59.38 61.05 7.84
N SER A 9 59.33 61.77 6.72
CA SER A 9 58.25 61.59 5.72
C SER A 9 58.30 60.22 5.05
N LEU A 10 59.49 59.71 4.70
CA LEU A 10 59.67 58.37 4.14
C LEU A 10 59.27 57.26 5.11
N LEU A 11 59.62 57.36 6.41
CA LEU A 11 59.23 56.38 7.42
C LEU A 11 57.72 56.37 7.69
N ILE A 12 57.07 57.54 7.66
CA ILE A 12 55.61 57.65 7.78
C ILE A 12 54.94 57.03 6.55
N VAL A 13 55.45 57.28 5.34
CA VAL A 13 54.91 56.66 4.12
C VAL A 13 55.09 55.15 4.15
N VAL A 14 56.24 54.63 4.60
CA VAL A 14 56.48 53.18 4.75
C VAL A 14 55.53 52.58 5.80
N LEU A 15 55.34 53.22 6.96
CA LEU A 15 54.39 52.76 7.98
C LEU A 15 52.94 52.82 7.47
N VAL A 16 52.53 53.88 6.78
CA VAL A 16 51.20 53.99 6.18
C VAL A 16 51.00 52.93 5.11
N VAL A 17 52.01 52.66 4.26
CA VAL A 17 51.96 51.60 3.25
C VAL A 17 51.90 50.22 3.93
N LEU A 18 52.66 49.95 5.00
CA LEU A 18 52.58 48.69 5.74
C LEU A 18 51.23 48.50 6.46
N LEU A 19 50.65 49.57 7.00
CA LEU A 19 49.32 49.57 7.62
C LEU A 19 48.19 49.47 6.58
N PHE A 20 48.34 50.08 5.40
CA PHE A 20 47.41 49.96 4.27
C PHE A 20 47.48 48.56 3.63
N ASN A 21 48.67 47.96 3.53
CA ASN A 21 48.84 46.58 3.03
C ASN A 21 48.27 45.53 3.99
N CYS A 22 48.10 45.84 5.28
CA CYS A 22 47.40 44.96 6.23
C CYS A 22 45.87 44.98 6.01
N SER A 23 45.34 46.07 5.47
CA SER A 23 43.89 46.27 5.26
C SER A 23 43.38 45.67 3.94
N THR A 24 44.28 45.28 3.02
CA THR A 24 43.93 44.70 1.71
C THR A 24 44.11 43.19 1.66
N THR A 25 44.03 42.48 2.79
CA THR A 25 43.70 41.05 2.73
C THR A 25 42.22 40.98 2.41
N SER A 26 41.88 40.98 1.12
CA SER A 26 40.54 40.71 0.63
C SER A 26 40.07 39.43 1.30
N SER A 27 39.16 39.57 2.26
CA SER A 27 38.33 38.48 2.74
C SER A 27 37.59 37.96 1.52
N ARG A 28 38.18 37.00 0.81
CA ARG A 28 37.42 36.13 -0.07
C ARG A 28 36.44 35.46 0.87
N SER A 29 35.23 36.01 0.94
CA SER A 29 34.08 35.29 1.46
C SER A 29 34.06 33.99 0.67
N LEU A 30 34.57 32.91 1.29
CA LEU A 30 34.39 31.57 0.79
C LEU A 30 32.88 31.42 0.75
N ASN A 31 32.29 31.66 -0.43
CA ASN A 31 30.96 31.17 -0.74
C ASN A 31 31.10 29.66 -0.70
N VAL A 32 31.03 29.11 0.52
CA VAL A 32 30.94 27.68 0.76
C VAL A 32 29.59 27.31 0.19
N GLU A 33 29.60 26.93 -1.07
CA GLU A 33 28.42 26.44 -1.75
C GLU A 33 28.00 25.17 -1.03
N ARG A 34 27.01 25.30 -0.16
CA ARG A 34 26.53 24.18 0.65
C ARG A 34 25.74 23.28 -0.28
N VAL A 35 26.34 22.17 -0.64
CA VAL A 35 25.75 21.18 -1.55
C VAL A 35 25.85 19.79 -0.94
N CYS A 36 24.99 18.89 -1.41
CA CYS A 36 25.12 17.46 -1.19
C CYS A 36 25.44 16.78 -2.51
N ARG A 37 26.32 15.77 -2.46
CA ARG A 37 26.53 14.87 -3.58
C ARG A 37 25.64 13.64 -3.39
N TYR A 38 24.88 13.30 -4.42
CA TYR A 38 24.03 12.11 -4.46
C TYR A 38 24.24 11.45 -5.81
N GLU A 39 24.82 10.25 -5.82
CA GLU A 39 25.28 9.58 -7.04
C GLU A 39 26.13 10.53 -7.92
N ASN A 40 25.73 10.78 -9.17
CA ASN A 40 26.39 11.69 -10.11
C ASN A 40 25.75 13.11 -10.12
N MET A 41 24.93 13.45 -9.13
CA MET A 41 24.22 14.74 -9.04
C MET A 41 24.73 15.59 -7.88
N THR A 42 24.71 16.90 -8.08
CA THR A 42 24.98 17.90 -7.04
C THR A 42 23.68 18.62 -6.67
N ILE A 43 23.26 18.51 -5.41
CA ILE A 43 22.00 19.02 -4.89
C ILE A 43 22.27 20.20 -3.96
N ALA A 44 21.61 21.34 -4.18
CA ALA A 44 21.76 22.50 -3.31
C ALA A 44 21.24 22.24 -1.89
N ALA A 45 21.89 22.82 -0.88
CA ALA A 45 21.50 22.68 0.53
C ALA A 45 20.05 23.07 0.78
N GLY A 46 19.36 22.27 1.60
CA GLY A 46 17.95 22.45 1.90
C GLY A 46 16.99 22.00 0.81
N ARG A 47 17.46 21.55 -0.36
CA ARG A 47 16.59 21.03 -1.43
C ARG A 47 16.10 19.62 -1.11
N ARG A 48 14.89 19.35 -1.58
CA ARG A 48 14.29 18.02 -1.65
C ARG A 48 14.24 17.56 -3.10
N PHE A 49 14.40 16.27 -3.33
CA PHE A 49 14.42 15.65 -4.66
C PHE A 49 13.90 14.20 -4.59
N HIS A 50 13.48 13.66 -5.74
CA HIS A 50 12.87 12.34 -5.85
C HIS A 50 13.63 11.52 -6.92
N PRO A 51 14.65 10.74 -6.54
CA PRO A 51 15.40 9.90 -7.49
C PRO A 51 14.51 8.85 -8.15
N GLU A 52 13.63 8.26 -7.36
CA GLU A 52 12.67 7.23 -7.75
C GLU A 52 11.27 7.66 -7.31
N PRO A 53 10.19 7.15 -7.95
CA PRO A 53 8.83 7.54 -7.61
C PRO A 53 8.51 7.44 -6.10
N CYS A 54 9.00 6.41 -5.42
CA CYS A 54 8.77 6.18 -3.99
C CYS A 54 9.85 6.72 -3.04
N MET A 55 10.89 7.35 -3.56
CA MET A 55 12.01 7.80 -2.74
C MET A 55 12.00 9.31 -2.63
N THR A 56 11.91 9.82 -1.41
CA THR A 56 12.04 11.25 -1.14
C THR A 56 13.34 11.50 -0.41
N CYS A 57 14.23 12.28 -1.01
CA CYS A 57 15.51 12.66 -0.41
C CYS A 57 15.57 14.16 -0.12
N SER A 58 16.38 14.52 0.88
CA SER A 58 16.62 15.90 1.26
C SER A 58 18.09 16.14 1.55
N CYS A 59 18.62 17.24 1.05
CA CYS A 59 19.96 17.71 1.38
C CYS A 59 19.90 18.59 2.64
N SER A 60 20.76 18.30 3.61
CA SER A 60 20.90 19.11 4.83
C SER A 60 21.12 20.58 4.49
N ARG A 61 20.57 21.49 5.33
CA ARG A 61 20.77 22.95 5.20
C ARG A 61 22.25 23.34 5.30
N HIS A 62 23.06 22.51 5.95
CA HIS A 62 24.50 22.72 6.08
C HIS A 62 25.31 22.08 4.93
N GLY A 63 24.66 21.39 3.99
CA GLY A 63 25.31 20.60 2.94
C GLY A 63 25.85 19.26 3.46
N GLY A 64 26.49 18.49 2.58
CA GLY A 64 27.26 17.28 2.88
C GLY A 64 26.48 16.02 3.25
N ARG A 65 25.25 16.14 3.77
CA ARG A 65 24.41 14.99 4.19
C ARG A 65 23.10 14.95 3.43
N VAL A 66 22.84 13.83 2.78
CA VAL A 66 21.53 13.48 2.22
C VAL A 66 20.81 12.54 3.18
N THR A 67 19.54 12.83 3.45
CA THR A 67 18.62 11.93 4.16
C THR A 67 17.48 11.55 3.24
N CYS A 68 17.26 10.25 3.06
CA CYS A 68 16.20 9.71 2.22
C CYS A 68 15.21 8.89 3.03
N SER A 69 13.95 8.92 2.60
CA SER A 69 12.87 8.09 3.12
C SER A 69 12.15 7.43 1.95
N ILE A 70 11.89 6.13 2.09
CA ILE A 70 11.09 5.36 1.14
C ILE A 70 9.64 5.40 1.62
N LYS A 71 8.72 5.64 0.69
CA LYS A 71 7.29 5.57 0.95
C LYS A 71 6.81 4.13 0.79
N ASP A 72 6.32 3.54 1.87
CA ASP A 72 5.61 2.27 1.81
C ASP A 72 4.17 2.49 1.34
N CYS A 73 3.75 1.70 0.35
CA CYS A 73 2.42 1.78 -0.21
C CYS A 73 1.47 0.84 0.53
N GLN A 74 0.38 1.40 1.06
CA GLN A 74 -0.70 0.59 1.60
C GLN A 74 -1.49 -0.04 0.46
N SER A 75 -1.68 -1.36 0.52
CA SER A 75 -2.51 -2.08 -0.45
C SER A 75 -3.95 -1.60 -0.38
N GLU A 76 -4.55 -1.32 -1.54
CA GLU A 76 -5.96 -0.98 -1.63
C GLU A 76 -6.83 -2.23 -1.41
N MET A 77 -7.81 -2.14 -0.52
CA MET A 77 -8.71 -3.26 -0.21
C MET A 77 -9.55 -3.64 -1.43
N ASN A 78 -9.82 -4.94 -1.57
CA ASN A 78 -10.70 -5.50 -2.60
C ASN A 78 -10.27 -5.18 -4.04
N CYS A 79 -8.97 -4.99 -4.27
CA CYS A 79 -8.47 -4.70 -5.61
C CYS A 79 -8.33 -5.98 -6.45
N LEU A 80 -8.96 -5.99 -7.62
CA LEU A 80 -8.85 -7.07 -8.60
C LEU A 80 -7.74 -6.81 -9.62
N LYS A 81 -7.49 -5.55 -9.94
CA LYS A 81 -6.53 -5.15 -10.97
C LYS A 81 -5.81 -3.87 -10.59
N PHE A 82 -4.50 -3.96 -10.46
CA PHE A 82 -3.63 -2.79 -10.29
C PHE A 82 -3.15 -2.23 -11.62
N ASP A 83 -2.94 -0.91 -11.67
CA ASP A 83 -2.25 -0.25 -12.77
C ASP A 83 -0.76 -0.57 -12.74
N LYS A 84 -0.31 -1.41 -13.68
CA LYS A 84 1.09 -1.82 -13.82
C LYS A 84 1.96 -0.79 -14.53
N ASN A 85 1.36 0.18 -15.22
CA ASN A 85 2.07 1.14 -16.07
C ASN A 85 2.17 2.53 -15.44
N SER A 86 1.70 2.70 -14.20
CA SER A 86 1.74 3.99 -13.53
C SER A 86 3.20 4.37 -13.21
N ARG A 87 3.61 5.58 -13.57
CA ARG A 87 4.88 6.20 -13.12
C ARG A 87 4.78 6.75 -11.68
N SER A 88 3.67 6.48 -10.99
CA SER A 88 3.48 6.88 -9.59
C SER A 88 4.17 5.90 -8.64
N CYS A 89 4.53 6.39 -7.45
CA CYS A 89 5.07 5.55 -6.39
C CYS A 89 4.19 4.33 -6.09
N CYS A 90 2.92 4.60 -5.76
CA CYS A 90 2.00 3.55 -5.36
C CYS A 90 1.12 3.13 -6.52
N PRO A 91 0.92 1.81 -6.72
CA PRO A 91 -0.01 1.33 -7.72
C PRO A 91 -1.42 1.77 -7.33
N ARG A 92 -2.20 2.15 -8.33
CA ARG A 92 -3.63 2.46 -8.14
C ARG A 92 -4.47 1.27 -8.54
N CYS A 93 -5.54 1.02 -7.80
CA CYS A 93 -6.53 0.04 -8.19
C CYS A 93 -7.37 0.55 -9.37
N LEU A 94 -7.53 -0.29 -10.38
CA LEU A 94 -8.35 -0.04 -11.58
C LEU A 94 -9.74 -0.67 -11.48
N GLU A 95 -9.88 -1.76 -10.71
CA GLU A 95 -11.12 -2.53 -10.59
C GLU A 95 -11.26 -3.05 -9.17
N TYR A 96 -12.37 -2.71 -8.50
CA TYR A 96 -12.70 -3.19 -7.17
C TYR A 96 -13.77 -4.28 -7.22
N GLY A 97 -13.59 -5.31 -6.39
CA GLY A 97 -14.52 -6.42 -6.23
C GLY A 97 -15.09 -6.52 -4.83
N CYS A 98 -15.35 -7.74 -4.39
CA CYS A 98 -15.72 -8.07 -3.02
C CYS A 98 -14.71 -9.00 -2.35
N ALA A 99 -14.31 -8.70 -1.12
CA ALA A 99 -13.59 -9.67 -0.29
C ALA A 99 -14.51 -10.83 0.08
N HIS A 100 -13.96 -12.03 0.01
CA HIS A 100 -14.60 -13.26 0.41
C HIS A 100 -13.81 -13.95 1.53
N THR A 101 -14.46 -14.86 2.27
CA THR A 101 -13.89 -15.55 3.43
C THR A 101 -12.76 -16.49 3.07
N ASP A 102 -12.66 -16.94 1.81
CA ASP A 102 -11.52 -17.70 1.26
C ASP A 102 -10.25 -16.85 1.03
N GLY A 103 -10.30 -15.55 1.34
CA GLY A 103 -9.21 -14.61 1.16
C GLY A 103 -9.05 -14.08 -0.27
N LYS A 104 -9.92 -14.48 -1.22
CA LYS A 104 -9.92 -13.97 -2.58
C LYS A 104 -10.86 -12.78 -2.73
N VAL A 105 -10.65 -12.05 -3.82
CA VAL A 105 -11.52 -10.97 -4.25
C VAL A 105 -12.27 -11.42 -5.50
N TYR A 106 -13.60 -11.28 -5.47
CA TYR A 106 -14.48 -11.65 -6.59
C TYR A 106 -15.04 -10.42 -7.29
N ARG A 107 -15.36 -10.56 -8.58
CA ARG A 107 -15.98 -9.48 -9.36
C ARG A 107 -17.40 -9.17 -8.87
N LYS A 108 -17.80 -7.92 -9.07
CA LYS A 108 -19.19 -7.47 -8.91
C LYS A 108 -20.14 -8.37 -9.71
N GLY A 109 -21.25 -8.76 -9.09
CA GLY A 109 -22.23 -9.66 -9.67
C GLY A 109 -21.83 -11.14 -9.67
N ALA A 110 -20.64 -11.51 -9.17
CA ALA A 110 -20.24 -12.91 -9.10
C ALA A 110 -21.07 -13.69 -8.06
N THR A 111 -21.48 -14.90 -8.44
CA THR A 111 -21.98 -15.93 -7.51
C THR A 111 -20.87 -16.91 -7.19
N ILE A 112 -20.70 -17.20 -5.91
CA ILE A 112 -19.62 -17.99 -5.33
C ILE A 112 -20.30 -19.14 -4.59
N VAL A 113 -19.97 -20.38 -4.91
CA VAL A 113 -20.52 -21.56 -4.22
C VAL A 113 -19.43 -22.12 -3.33
N ASP A 114 -19.55 -21.89 -2.03
CA ASP A 114 -18.57 -22.34 -1.03
C ASP A 114 -18.77 -23.83 -0.74
N THR A 115 -20.03 -24.21 -0.55
CA THR A 115 -20.46 -25.59 -0.35
C THR A 115 -21.82 -25.78 -1.01
N ASP A 116 -22.30 -27.02 -1.10
CA ASP A 116 -23.66 -27.28 -1.60
C ASP A 116 -24.75 -26.51 -0.82
N CYS A 117 -24.46 -26.06 0.41
CA CYS A 117 -25.38 -25.34 1.29
C CYS A 117 -25.10 -23.84 1.45
N ILE A 118 -23.95 -23.35 0.97
CA ILE A 118 -23.52 -21.97 1.18
C ILE A 118 -23.20 -21.38 -0.18
N SER A 119 -23.96 -20.36 -0.56
CA SER A 119 -23.74 -19.58 -1.76
C SER A 119 -23.61 -18.11 -1.40
N CYS A 120 -22.52 -17.48 -1.82
CA CYS A 120 -22.31 -16.06 -1.67
C CYS A 120 -22.46 -15.32 -2.98
N TYR A 121 -22.79 -14.04 -2.92
CA TYR A 121 -22.78 -13.15 -4.07
C TYR A 121 -22.00 -11.87 -3.75
N CYS A 122 -21.32 -11.33 -4.75
CA CYS A 122 -20.68 -10.03 -4.66
C CYS A 122 -21.66 -8.95 -5.14
N PRO A 123 -22.08 -8.00 -4.28
CA PRO A 123 -22.97 -6.92 -4.69
C PRO A 123 -22.41 -6.10 -5.87
N GLU A 124 -23.28 -5.55 -6.72
CA GLU A 124 -22.89 -4.66 -7.83
C GLU A 124 -22.13 -3.41 -7.37
N LYS A 125 -22.39 -2.97 -6.13
CA LYS A 125 -21.64 -1.87 -5.50
C LYS A 125 -20.21 -2.26 -5.07
N GLY A 126 -19.86 -3.55 -5.04
CA GLY A 126 -18.61 -4.07 -4.46
C GLY A 126 -18.64 -4.16 -2.92
N GLY A 127 -17.52 -4.50 -2.30
CA GLY A 127 -17.36 -4.48 -0.84
C GLY A 127 -17.09 -5.85 -0.22
N GLU A 128 -18.03 -6.38 0.54
CA GLU A 128 -17.96 -7.73 1.12
C GLU A 128 -18.96 -8.65 0.41
N THR A 129 -18.62 -9.92 0.29
CA THR A 129 -19.57 -10.92 -0.21
C THR A 129 -20.70 -11.12 0.78
N VAL A 130 -21.93 -11.23 0.27
CA VAL A 130 -23.11 -11.58 1.07
C VAL A 130 -23.39 -13.05 0.87
N CYS A 131 -23.46 -13.82 1.95
CA CYS A 131 -23.60 -15.27 1.92
C CYS A 131 -24.96 -15.73 2.42
N ASP A 132 -25.61 -16.57 1.63
CA ASP A 132 -26.84 -17.26 1.99
C ASP A 132 -26.50 -18.70 2.41
N VAL A 133 -26.98 -19.08 3.59
CA VAL A 133 -26.86 -20.44 4.12
C VAL A 133 -28.22 -21.10 3.98
N THR A 134 -28.26 -22.24 3.27
CA THR A 134 -29.46 -23.06 3.14
C THR A 134 -29.54 -24.02 4.33
N PRO A 135 -30.46 -23.81 5.29
CA PRO A 135 -30.65 -24.76 6.39
C PRO A 135 -31.34 -26.02 5.87
N CYS A 136 -30.94 -27.17 6.43
CA CYS A 136 -31.62 -28.43 6.17
C CYS A 136 -32.61 -28.77 7.27
N GLU A 137 -33.77 -29.30 6.86
CA GLU A 137 -34.71 -29.90 7.79
C GLU A 137 -34.12 -31.18 8.38
N ALA A 138 -34.42 -31.44 9.65
CA ALA A 138 -34.02 -32.68 10.29
C ALA A 138 -34.78 -33.86 9.66
N VAL A 139 -34.04 -34.89 9.24
CA VAL A 139 -34.59 -36.14 8.71
C VAL A 139 -34.40 -37.25 9.74
N ALA A 140 -35.44 -38.07 9.96
CA ALA A 140 -35.44 -39.15 10.95
C ALA A 140 -35.47 -40.53 10.26
N CYS A 141 -34.35 -40.99 9.73
CA CYS A 141 -34.21 -42.33 9.15
C CYS A 141 -32.83 -42.93 9.46
N ASP A 142 -32.70 -44.25 9.38
CA ASP A 142 -31.48 -44.97 9.78
C ASP A 142 -30.25 -44.62 8.93
N ASN A 143 -30.44 -44.17 7.69
CA ASN A 143 -29.34 -43.88 6.77
C ASN A 143 -29.66 -42.73 5.80
N PRO A 144 -29.61 -41.46 6.27
CA PRO A 144 -29.82 -40.30 5.41
C PRO A 144 -28.69 -40.20 4.38
N LYS A 145 -29.07 -40.02 3.11
CA LYS A 145 -28.15 -39.90 1.97
C LYS A 145 -28.12 -38.47 1.45
N LYS A 146 -26.99 -38.00 0.96
CA LYS A 146 -26.84 -36.71 0.29
C LYS A 146 -26.51 -36.94 -1.18
N LYS A 147 -27.23 -36.28 -2.11
CA LYS A 147 -26.83 -36.29 -3.52
C LYS A 147 -25.69 -35.31 -3.74
N VAL A 148 -24.78 -35.64 -4.66
CA VAL A 148 -23.72 -34.74 -5.09
C VAL A 148 -24.35 -33.46 -5.65
N GLY A 149 -23.96 -32.30 -5.12
CA GLY A 149 -24.48 -31.00 -5.51
C GLY A 149 -25.79 -30.57 -4.83
N GLU A 150 -26.43 -31.41 -4.02
CA GLU A 150 -27.61 -31.01 -3.22
C GLU A 150 -27.18 -30.67 -1.79
N CYS A 151 -27.66 -29.56 -1.24
CA CYS A 151 -27.36 -29.18 0.14
C CYS A 151 -27.81 -30.26 1.15
N CYS A 152 -29.06 -30.69 1.03
CA CYS A 152 -29.74 -31.41 2.11
C CYS A 152 -29.83 -32.92 1.88
N PRO A 153 -29.76 -33.70 2.98
CA PRO A 153 -29.92 -35.14 2.90
C PRO A 153 -31.39 -35.53 2.66
N TYR A 154 -31.58 -36.73 2.14
CA TYR A 154 -32.87 -37.37 1.92
C TYR A 154 -32.85 -38.82 2.44
N CYS A 155 -34.03 -39.38 2.68
CA CYS A 155 -34.19 -40.79 3.03
C CYS A 155 -34.60 -41.57 1.79
N GLU A 156 -33.88 -42.65 1.47
CA GLU A 156 -34.14 -43.45 0.26
C GLU A 156 -35.32 -44.43 0.41
N SER A 157 -35.64 -44.81 1.66
CA SER A 157 -36.70 -45.76 1.98
C SER A 157 -37.38 -45.41 3.32
N GLY A 158 -38.71 -45.36 3.33
CA GLY A 158 -39.56 -44.79 4.38
C GLY A 158 -39.66 -45.54 5.71
N LYS A 159 -38.53 -45.90 6.34
CA LYS A 159 -38.52 -46.32 7.74
C LYS A 159 -38.10 -45.15 8.63
N CYS A 160 -39.11 -44.47 9.19
CA CYS A 160 -38.94 -43.54 10.29
C CYS A 160 -38.88 -44.32 11.61
N MET A 161 -37.90 -43.99 12.47
CA MET A 161 -37.74 -44.58 13.81
C MET A 161 -38.47 -43.79 14.91
N VAL A 162 -39.20 -42.73 14.57
CA VAL A 162 -39.86 -41.85 15.55
C VAL A 162 -41.33 -41.65 15.15
N GLN A 163 -42.19 -41.50 16.16
CA GLN A 163 -43.65 -41.41 16.11
C GLN A 163 -44.22 -40.75 14.82
N PRO A 164 -45.37 -41.25 14.32
CA PRO A 164 -45.93 -40.93 13.01
C PRO A 164 -46.21 -39.43 12.76
N ASP A 165 -46.25 -38.62 13.80
CA ASP A 165 -46.55 -37.19 13.83
C ASP A 165 -45.33 -36.29 13.59
N VAL A 166 -44.09 -36.82 13.62
CA VAL A 166 -42.84 -36.07 13.40
C VAL A 166 -42.27 -36.28 11.98
N CYS A 167 -42.75 -37.30 11.27
CA CYS A 167 -42.13 -37.76 10.03
C CYS A 167 -42.64 -36.97 8.80
N LYS A 168 -42.08 -35.78 8.55
CA LYS A 168 -42.25 -35.07 7.27
C LYS A 168 -41.30 -35.64 6.23
N ILE A 169 -41.59 -36.84 5.71
CA ILE A 169 -40.78 -37.45 4.64
C ILE A 169 -41.00 -36.65 3.35
N LYS A 170 -39.97 -35.96 2.86
CA LYS A 170 -39.95 -35.47 1.47
C LYS A 170 -39.62 -36.64 0.56
N VAL A 171 -40.63 -37.46 0.27
CA VAL A 171 -40.50 -38.62 -0.63
C VAL A 171 -40.24 -38.12 -2.05
N ARG A 172 -39.27 -38.72 -2.74
CA ARG A 172 -38.99 -38.42 -4.15
C ARG A 172 -40.25 -38.73 -5.00
N PRO A 173 -40.65 -37.88 -5.96
CA PRO A 173 -41.69 -38.24 -6.92
C PRO A 173 -41.25 -39.52 -7.67
N GLY A 174 -41.97 -40.62 -7.46
CA GLY A 174 -41.71 -41.93 -8.07
C GLY A 174 -41.26 -43.06 -7.12
N ALA A 175 -41.10 -42.83 -5.82
CA ALA A 175 -40.85 -43.93 -4.87
C ALA A 175 -42.18 -44.60 -4.46
N HIS A 176 -42.43 -45.81 -4.97
CA HIS A 176 -43.56 -46.63 -4.56
C HIS A 176 -43.26 -47.22 -3.17
N LEU A 177 -44.13 -46.97 -2.19
CA LEU A 177 -44.15 -47.71 -0.93
C LEU A 177 -44.66 -49.12 -1.25
N THR A 178 -43.77 -50.11 -1.15
CA THR A 178 -44.10 -51.54 -1.10
C THR A 178 -43.98 -52.05 0.31
#